data_AF-A0A7S0LJ88-F1
#
_entry.id   AF-A0A7S0LJ88-F1
#
_cell.length_a   1.000
_cell.length_b   1.000
_cell.length_c   1.000
_cell.angle_alpha   90.00
_cell.angle_beta   90.00
_cell.angle_gamma   90.00
#
_symmetry.space_group_name_H-M   'P 1'
#
loop_
_entity.id
_entity.type
_entity.pdbx_description
1 polymer ?
#
loop_
_entity_poly.entity_id
_entity_poly.type
_entity_poly.pdbx_seq_one_letter_code
_entity_poly.pdbx_strand_id
1 'polypeptide(L)'
;LDDCSGRGKCVNGTCACAAGFQGAACKQLRCPRDCSGRGECDHASGICMCHEGFAAAGCEELACVNGCNHPNGRCYNGTCYCRGPFVGSDCSQKRCAPGALLFCD
;
A
#
# COMPACT_ATOMS: atom_id res chain seq x y z
N LEU A 1 -4.88 -21.40 30.56
CA LEU A 1 -5.62 -20.55 29.61
C LEU A 1 -4.73 -19.35 29.38
N ASP A 2 -4.20 -19.21 28.17
CA ASP A 2 -3.23 -18.17 27.82
C ASP A 2 -3.89 -16.79 28.05
N ASP A 3 -3.32 -15.95 28.91
CA ASP A 3 -3.89 -14.65 29.33
C ASP A 3 -3.85 -13.65 28.17
N CYS A 4 -4.77 -13.82 27.21
CA CYS A 4 -4.84 -13.04 25.98
C CYS A 4 -3.50 -12.97 25.23
N SER A 5 -2.76 -14.08 25.26
CA SER A 5 -1.39 -14.23 24.72
C SER A 5 -0.43 -13.10 25.15
N GLY A 6 -0.63 -12.53 26.35
CA GLY A 6 0.16 -11.40 26.88
C GLY A 6 -0.03 -10.09 26.11
N ARG A 7 -1.05 -10.00 25.24
CA ARG A 7 -1.30 -8.89 24.31
C ARG A 7 -2.66 -8.24 24.53
N GLY A 8 -3.20 -8.38 25.73
CA GLY A 8 -4.49 -7.83 26.10
C GLY A 8 -4.77 -7.99 27.59
N LYS A 9 -5.95 -7.51 28.00
CA LYS A 9 -6.48 -7.71 29.34
C LYS A 9 -7.63 -8.71 29.27
N CYS A 10 -7.58 -9.76 30.11
CA CYS A 10 -8.72 -10.64 30.29
C CYS A 10 -9.78 -9.95 31.17
N VAL A 11 -11.00 -9.81 30.64
CA VAL A 11 -12.15 -9.22 31.33
C VAL A 11 -13.32 -10.19 31.18
N ASN A 12 -13.74 -10.81 32.29
CA ASN A 12 -14.84 -11.79 32.34
C ASN A 12 -14.72 -12.90 31.27
N GLY A 13 -13.51 -13.42 31.05
CA GLY A 13 -13.26 -14.48 30.06
C GLY A 13 -13.18 -14.02 28.61
N THR A 14 -13.28 -12.71 28.34
CA THR A 14 -13.07 -12.11 27.01
C THR A 14 -11.80 -11.27 27.00
N CYS A 15 -11.09 -11.26 25.88
CA CYS A 15 -9.85 -10.49 25.75
C CYS A 15 -10.08 -9.10 25.15
N ALA A 16 -9.75 -8.06 25.93
CA ALA A 16 -9.61 -6.70 25.44
C ALA A 16 -8.17 -6.49 24.93
N CYS A 17 -7.97 -6.56 23.61
CA CYS A 17 -6.64 -6.52 23.00
C CYS A 17 -5.97 -5.15 23.07
N ALA A 18 -4.64 -5.16 23.20
CA ALA A 18 -3.81 -3.98 23.04
C ALA A 18 -3.86 -3.45 21.60
N ALA A 19 -3.47 -2.19 21.42
CA ALA A 19 -3.40 -1.56 20.10
C ALA A 19 -2.52 -2.40 19.14
N GLY A 20 -3.00 -2.57 17.90
CA GLY A 20 -2.33 -3.40 16.90
C GLY A 20 -2.63 -4.90 16.98
N PHE A 21 -3.37 -5.38 17.99
CA PHE A 21 -3.75 -6.79 18.12
C PHE A 21 -5.26 -7.01 18.06
N GLN A 22 -5.66 -8.22 17.66
CA GLN A 22 -7.05 -8.64 17.56
C GLN A 22 -7.24 -10.16 17.66
N GLY A 23 -8.49 -10.58 17.52
CA GLY A 23 -8.93 -11.97 17.66
C GLY A 23 -9.22 -12.33 19.12
N ALA A 24 -9.89 -13.47 19.33
CA ALA A 24 -10.37 -13.90 20.64
C ALA A 24 -9.26 -14.02 21.71
N ALA A 25 -8.02 -14.27 21.28
CA ALA A 25 -6.85 -14.41 22.16
C ALA A 25 -5.79 -13.31 21.95
N CYS A 26 -6.09 -12.24 21.19
CA CYS A 26 -5.13 -11.16 20.88
C CYS A 26 -3.83 -11.62 20.19
N LYS A 27 -3.87 -12.77 19.52
CA LYS A 27 -2.71 -13.35 18.82
C LYS A 27 -2.48 -12.73 17.45
N GLN A 28 -3.55 -12.24 16.81
CA GLN A 28 -3.52 -11.72 15.44
C GLN A 28 -3.09 -10.25 15.43
N LEU A 29 -2.24 -9.88 14.47
CA LEU A 29 -1.96 -8.47 14.19
C LEU A 29 -3.10 -7.83 13.39
N ARG A 30 -3.38 -6.57 13.69
CA ARG A 30 -4.26 -5.71 12.89
C ARG A 30 -3.50 -5.18 11.70
N CYS A 31 -4.14 -5.20 10.53
CA CYS A 31 -3.60 -4.53 9.37
C CYS A 31 -3.94 -3.03 9.37
N PRO A 32 -3.13 -2.18 8.73
CA PRO A 32 -3.46 -0.78 8.53
C PRO A 32 -4.80 -0.63 7.80
N ARG A 33 -5.73 0.13 8.38
CA ARG A 33 -7.09 0.38 7.85
C ARG A 33 -7.86 -0.88 7.43
N ASP A 34 -7.54 -2.04 8.00
CA ASP A 34 -8.08 -3.33 7.57
C ASP A 34 -7.95 -3.55 6.05
N CYS A 35 -6.81 -3.16 5.49
CA CYS A 35 -6.49 -3.18 4.07
C CYS A 35 -7.52 -2.42 3.20
N SER A 36 -8.25 -1.48 3.79
CA SER A 36 -9.30 -0.66 3.15
C SER A 36 -10.35 -1.48 2.37
N GLY A 37 -10.52 -2.76 2.69
CA GLY A 37 -11.35 -3.71 1.93
C GLY A 37 -10.85 -3.96 0.49
N ARG A 38 -9.60 -3.61 0.20
CA ARG A 38 -8.95 -3.63 -1.13
C ARG A 38 -7.69 -4.50 -1.12
N GLY A 39 -7.64 -5.46 -0.20
CA GLY A 39 -6.54 -6.37 -0.04
C GLY A 39 -6.82 -7.42 1.03
N GLU A 40 -5.92 -8.38 1.09
CA GLU A 40 -5.96 -9.47 2.06
C GLU A 40 -4.96 -9.18 3.20
N CYS A 41 -5.42 -9.26 4.44
CA CYS A 41 -4.57 -9.04 5.61
C CYS A 41 -3.86 -10.33 6.03
N ASP A 42 -2.53 -10.32 6.03
CA ASP A 42 -1.76 -11.36 6.73
C ASP A 42 -1.69 -11.04 8.23
N HIS A 43 -2.57 -11.66 9.02
CA HIS A 43 -2.63 -11.47 10.47
C HIS A 43 -1.40 -11.97 11.26
N ALA A 44 -0.46 -12.70 10.62
CA ALA A 44 0.79 -13.09 11.25
C ALA A 44 1.84 -11.97 11.17
N SER A 45 1.85 -11.19 10.09
CA SER A 45 2.81 -10.09 9.86
C SER A 45 2.20 -8.69 10.01
N GLY A 46 0.88 -8.55 9.93
CA GLY A 46 0.17 -7.28 9.90
C GLY A 46 0.28 -6.54 8.55
N ILE A 47 0.68 -7.24 7.49
CA ILE A 47 0.90 -6.66 6.15
C ILE A 47 -0.32 -6.92 5.25
N CYS A 48 -0.72 -5.90 4.49
CA CYS A 48 -1.74 -6.02 3.46
C CYS A 48 -1.15 -6.46 2.11
N MET A 49 -1.74 -7.49 1.54
CA MET A 49 -1.55 -7.85 0.13
C MET A 49 -2.64 -7.18 -0.69
N CYS A 50 -2.33 -6.05 -1.32
CA CYS A 50 -3.33 -5.27 -2.06
C CYS A 50 -3.81 -5.98 -3.33
N HIS A 51 -5.10 -5.79 -3.63
CA HIS A 51 -5.68 -6.17 -4.91
C HIS A 51 -5.07 -5.32 -6.04
N GLU A 52 -5.21 -5.81 -7.27
CA GLU A 52 -4.74 -5.11 -8.46
C GLU A 52 -5.29 -3.67 -8.51
N GLY A 53 -4.40 -2.72 -8.82
CA GLY A 53 -4.74 -1.29 -8.89
C GLY A 53 -4.71 -0.54 -7.56
N PHE A 54 -4.36 -1.19 -6.44
CA PHE A 54 -4.23 -0.54 -5.13
C PHE A 54 -2.81 -0.67 -4.55
N ALA A 55 -2.43 0.29 -3.71
CA ALA A 55 -1.10 0.41 -3.12
C ALA A 55 -1.15 1.09 -1.74
N ALA A 56 0.03 1.33 -1.17
CA ALA A 56 0.26 1.78 0.21
C ALA A 56 -0.05 0.70 1.27
N ALA A 57 0.34 0.98 2.52
CA ALA A 57 0.37 -0.02 3.59
C ALA A 57 -1.00 -0.60 3.96
N GLY A 58 -2.09 0.15 3.72
CA GLY A 58 -3.47 -0.28 3.94
C GLY A 58 -4.30 -0.33 2.66
N CYS A 59 -3.67 -0.41 1.49
CA CYS A 59 -4.34 -0.45 0.18
C CYS A 59 -5.30 0.73 -0.07
N GLU A 60 -5.05 1.87 0.58
CA GLU A 60 -5.92 3.04 0.50
C GLU A 60 -5.67 3.89 -0.76
N GLU A 61 -4.49 3.75 -1.36
CA GLU A 61 -4.10 4.51 -2.55
C GLU A 61 -4.32 3.69 -3.83
N LEU A 62 -4.62 4.37 -4.94
CA LEU A 62 -4.57 3.76 -6.26
C LEU A 62 -3.11 3.59 -6.70
N ALA A 63 -2.77 2.39 -7.15
CA ALA A 63 -1.47 2.09 -7.74
C ALA A 63 -1.30 2.86 -9.05
N CYS A 64 -0.10 3.39 -9.29
CA CYS A 64 0.24 3.98 -10.57
C CYS A 64 0.85 2.95 -11.51
N VAL A 65 0.54 3.06 -12.80
CA VAL A 65 1.12 2.24 -13.87
C VAL A 65 2.65 2.31 -13.78
N ASN A 66 3.29 1.15 -13.71
CA ASN A 66 4.75 0.99 -13.62
C ASN A 66 5.44 1.85 -12.55
N GLY A 67 4.73 2.20 -11.46
CA GLY A 67 5.28 3.05 -10.40
C GLY A 67 5.78 4.41 -10.90
N CYS A 68 5.20 4.93 -11.98
CA CYS A 68 5.64 6.15 -12.67
C CYS A 68 7.12 6.14 -13.09
N ASN A 69 7.67 4.95 -13.38
CA ASN A 69 9.08 4.74 -13.74
C ASN A 69 10.02 5.55 -12.85
N HIS A 70 9.86 5.44 -11.53
CA HIS A 70 10.69 6.17 -10.58
C HIS A 70 12.19 6.08 -10.94
N PRO A 71 12.93 7.20 -11.00
CA PRO A 71 12.58 8.51 -10.45
C PRO A 71 11.89 9.49 -11.43
N ASN A 72 11.44 9.01 -12.60
CA ASN A 72 10.93 9.86 -13.68
C ASN A 72 9.62 10.57 -13.36
N GLY A 73 8.81 10.02 -12.44
CA GLY A 73 7.57 10.63 -12.00
C GLY A 73 7.28 10.39 -10.53
N ARG A 74 6.25 11.08 -10.04
CA ARG A 74 5.63 10.81 -8.74
C ARG A 74 4.21 10.31 -8.94
N CYS A 75 3.88 9.24 -8.23
CA CYS A 75 2.51 8.74 -8.17
C CYS A 75 1.68 9.60 -7.22
N TYR A 76 0.50 10.00 -7.66
CA TYR A 76 -0.51 10.59 -6.79
C TYR A 76 -1.89 10.08 -7.20
N ASN A 77 -2.48 9.24 -6.35
CA ASN A 77 -3.80 8.62 -6.53
C ASN A 77 -3.98 8.00 -7.94
N GLY A 78 -3.09 7.09 -8.32
CA GLY A 78 -3.14 6.38 -9.61
C GLY A 78 -2.69 7.20 -10.82
N THR A 79 -2.41 8.51 -10.65
CA THR A 79 -1.94 9.39 -11.73
C THR A 79 -0.45 9.67 -11.58
N CYS A 80 0.29 9.49 -12.68
CA CYS A 80 1.71 9.84 -12.73
C CYS A 80 1.93 11.30 -13.11
N TYR A 81 2.56 12.03 -12.21
CA TYR A 81 3.05 13.39 -12.44
C TYR A 81 4.52 13.33 -12.82
N CYS A 82 4.79 13.39 -14.12
CA CYS A 82 6.13 13.23 -14.65
C CYS A 82 7.01 14.44 -14.36
N ARG A 83 8.26 14.16 -13.99
CA ARG A 83 9.34 15.13 -13.94
C ARG A 83 9.87 15.30 -15.35
N GLY A 84 9.90 16.54 -15.84
CA GLY A 84 10.49 16.83 -17.15
C GLY A 84 11.94 16.31 -17.23
N PRO A 85 12.39 15.74 -18.37
CA PRO A 85 11.73 15.69 -19.67
C PRO A 85 10.78 14.49 -19.89
N PHE A 86 10.46 13.71 -18.86
CA PHE A 86 9.62 12.51 -19.03
C PHE A 86 8.14 12.84 -19.20
N VAL A 87 7.42 12.00 -19.94
CA VAL A 87 6.00 12.08 -20.27
C VAL A 87 5.38 10.69 -20.44
N GLY A 88 4.08 10.66 -20.72
CA GLY A 88 3.30 9.43 -20.82
C GLY A 88 2.55 9.13 -19.53
N SER A 89 1.71 8.09 -19.55
CA SER A 89 0.89 7.68 -18.41
C SER A 89 1.70 7.14 -17.23
N ASP A 90 2.94 6.73 -17.48
CA ASP A 90 3.86 6.17 -16.49
C ASP A 90 5.24 6.85 -16.48
N CYS A 91 5.45 7.93 -17.23
CA CYS A 91 6.73 8.63 -17.30
C CYS A 91 7.91 7.80 -17.87
N SER A 92 7.62 6.76 -18.66
CA SER A 92 8.65 5.99 -19.39
C SER A 92 9.21 6.74 -20.59
N GLN A 93 8.44 7.65 -21.20
CA GLN A 93 8.81 8.31 -22.46
C GLN A 93 9.57 9.61 -22.18
N LYS A 94 10.64 9.88 -22.93
CA LYS A 94 11.41 11.12 -22.80
C LYS A 94 11.07 12.07 -23.95
N ARG A 95 10.68 13.32 -23.66
CA ARG A 95 10.56 14.37 -24.68
C ARG A 95 11.95 14.75 -25.20
N CYS A 96 12.14 14.70 -26.50
CA CYS A 96 13.30 15.26 -27.16
C CYS A 96 13.21 16.79 -27.26
N ALA A 97 14.34 17.44 -27.51
CA ALA A 97 14.40 18.88 -27.76
C ALA A 97 13.47 19.28 -28.93
N PRO A 98 12.84 20.47 -28.87
CA PRO A 98 12.04 20.98 -29.99
C PRO A 98 12.91 21.04 -31.25
N GLY A 99 12.55 20.23 -32.26
CA GLY A 99 13.30 20.06 -33.52
C GLY A 99 13.76 18.63 -33.80
N ALA A 100 13.73 17.72 -32.82
CA ALA A 100 13.88 16.29 -33.07
C ALA A 100 12.54 15.70 -33.55
N LEU A 101 12.53 15.13 -34.76
CA LEU A 101 11.29 14.80 -35.48
C LEU A 101 10.44 13.69 -34.86
N LEU A 102 10.97 12.82 -34.03
CA LEU A 102 10.23 11.78 -33.30
C LEU A 102 11.10 11.34 -32.12
N PHE A 103 10.46 10.65 -31.17
CA PHE A 103 11.01 10.09 -29.92
C PHE A 103 12.48 9.66 -29.99
N CYS A 104 13.23 9.92 -28.91
CA CYS A 104 14.67 9.67 -28.82
C CYS A 104 14.86 8.17 -28.57
N ASP A 105 15.17 7.41 -29.61
CA ASP A 105 15.75 6.07 -29.50
C ASP A 105 17.23 6.14 -29.08
#